data_AF-A0AAW7CYT1-F1
#
_entry.id   AF-A0AAW7CYT1-F1
#
_cell.length_a   1.000
_cell.length_b   1.000
_cell.length_c   1.000
_cell.angle_alpha   90.00
_cell.angle_beta   90.00
_cell.angle_gamma   90.00
#
_symmetry.space_group_name_H-M   'P 1'
#
loop_
_entity.id
_entity.type
_entity.pdbx_description
1 polymer ?
#
loop_
_entity_poly.entity_id
_entity_poly.type
_entity_poly.pdbx_seq_one_letter_code
_entity_poly.pdbx_strand_id
1 'polypeptide(L)'
;MNPFNFLILEGNAYKIKKTFSLIHLVLLCWLSIGLAVLFFSTKFKLGLVITVFALLLFALVLFKSSKTRIVPTEKRVQIDTGIRGQQPIQYQFSEIDGFHIHLIQTKFGLPLHATLYIQLTQAEQKKRYEIGSSLRPKSMQRLREELEEIMSNKK
;
A
#
# COMPACT_ATOMS: atom_id res chain seq x y z
N MET A 1 13.51 6.45 20.08
CA MET A 1 13.52 6.92 18.67
C MET A 1 13.18 5.73 17.79
N ASN A 2 12.21 5.85 16.88
CA ASN A 2 11.83 4.75 16.00
C ASN A 2 12.90 4.62 14.90
N PRO A 3 13.65 3.51 14.81
CA PRO A 3 14.75 3.38 13.83
C PRO A 3 14.24 3.25 12.38
N PHE A 4 12.94 3.00 12.21
CA PHE A 4 12.31 2.72 10.93
C PHE A 4 11.59 3.95 10.36
N ASN A 5 11.76 4.20 9.06
CA ASN A 5 11.15 5.33 8.36
C ASN A 5 9.78 4.99 7.77
N PHE A 6 9.55 3.72 7.42
CA PHE A 6 8.32 3.26 6.78
C PHE A 6 7.40 2.46 7.71
N LEU A 7 7.82 2.25 8.96
CA LEU A 7 7.06 1.56 9.98
C LEU A 7 6.68 2.52 11.12
N ILE A 8 5.39 2.58 11.42
CA ILE A 8 4.82 3.36 12.51
C ILE A 8 4.59 2.41 13.68
N LEU A 9 5.20 2.68 14.83
CA LEU A 9 4.96 1.91 16.05
C LEU A 9 3.56 2.25 16.62
N GLU A 10 2.68 1.26 16.67
CA GLU A 10 1.36 1.29 17.32
C GLU A 10 1.38 0.28 18.49
N GLY A 11 1.79 0.72 19.69
CA GLY A 11 1.93 -0.16 20.86
C GLY A 11 3.02 -1.21 20.65
N ASN A 12 2.63 -2.49 20.68
CA ASN A 12 3.53 -3.64 20.44
C ASN A 12 3.57 -4.09 18.96
N ALA A 13 2.93 -3.34 18.06
CA ALA A 13 2.84 -3.65 16.65
C ALA A 13 3.43 -2.53 15.78
N TYR A 14 3.91 -2.88 14.60
CA TYR A 14 4.28 -1.96 13.55
C TYR A 14 3.21 -1.93 12.46
N LYS A 15 2.82 -0.73 12.07
CA LYS A 15 1.94 -0.46 10.94
C LYS A 15 2.76 0.10 9.78
N ILE A 16 2.53 -0.42 8.59
CA ILE A 16 3.19 0.09 7.38
C ILE A 16 2.62 1.48 7.06
N LYS A 17 3.53 2.46 6.92
CA LYS A 17 3.18 3.83 6.53
C LYS A 17 2.70 3.82 5.09
N LYS A 18 1.54 4.45 4.84
CA LYS A 18 1.05 4.65 3.48
C LYS A 18 2.02 5.54 2.71
N THR A 19 2.35 5.15 1.49
CA THR A 19 3.11 5.99 0.57
C THR A 19 2.27 6.36 -0.64
N PHE A 20 2.65 7.44 -1.32
CA PHE A 20 1.94 7.89 -2.51
C PHE A 20 2.14 6.87 -3.64
N SER A 21 1.03 6.32 -4.14
CA SER A 21 0.99 5.28 -5.16
C SER A 21 0.37 5.79 -6.46
N LEU A 22 0.46 5.00 -7.54
CA LEU A 22 0.02 5.39 -8.88
C LEU A 22 -1.47 5.77 -8.95
N ILE A 23 -2.32 5.15 -8.12
CA ILE A 23 -3.74 5.51 -8.06
C ILE A 23 -3.97 6.96 -7.60
N HIS A 24 -3.10 7.50 -6.75
CA HIS A 24 -3.21 8.89 -6.31
C HIS A 24 -2.88 9.85 -7.46
N LEU A 25 -1.90 9.50 -8.31
CA LEU A 25 -1.55 10.27 -9.51
C LEU A 25 -2.71 10.25 -10.52
N VAL A 26 -3.29 9.07 -10.78
CA VAL A 26 -4.42 8.91 -11.70
C VAL A 26 -5.62 9.75 -11.24
N LEU A 27 -5.95 9.72 -9.95
CA LEU A 27 -7.05 10.51 -9.39
C LEU A 27 -6.77 12.02 -9.47
N LEU A 28 -5.52 12.44 -9.29
CA LEU A 28 -5.13 13.85 -9.45
C LEU A 28 -5.33 14.31 -10.90
N CYS A 29 -4.91 13.51 -11.88
CA CYS A 29 -5.16 13.79 -13.30
C CYS A 29 -6.66 13.87 -13.61
N TRP A 30 -7.46 12.97 -13.03
CA TRP A 30 -8.92 12.95 -13.22
C TRP A 30 -9.58 14.20 -12.64
N LEU A 31 -9.11 14.65 -11.47
CA LEU A 31 -9.55 15.90 -10.86
C LEU A 31 -9.21 17.10 -11.75
N SER A 32 -8.01 17.14 -12.32
CA SER A 32 -7.61 18.20 -13.27
C SER A 32 -8.51 18.23 -14.51
N ILE A 33 -8.89 17.08 -15.06
CA ILE A 33 -9.85 17.00 -16.17
C ILE A 33 -11.21 17.56 -15.74
N GLY A 34 -11.70 17.20 -14.56
CA GLY A 34 -12.96 17.73 -14.02
C GLY A 34 -12.95 19.26 -13.90
N LEU A 35 -11.87 19.83 -13.35
CA LEU A 35 -11.68 21.28 -13.28
C LEU A 35 -11.61 21.92 -14.66
N ALA A 36 -10.90 21.31 -15.61
CA ALA A 36 -10.80 21.84 -16.97
C ALA A 36 -12.19 21.92 -17.63
N VAL A 37 -13.03 20.89 -17.46
CA VAL A 37 -14.41 20.91 -17.97
C VAL A 37 -15.25 21.97 -17.26
N LEU A 38 -15.05 22.20 -15.96
CA LEU A 38 -15.75 23.25 -15.21
C LEU A 38 -15.45 24.66 -15.73
N PHE A 39 -14.19 24.98 -15.99
CA PHE A 39 -13.76 26.34 -16.34
C PHE A 39 -13.78 26.63 -17.84
N PHE A 40 -13.56 25.61 -18.69
CA PHE A 40 -13.37 25.80 -20.13
C PHE A 40 -14.48 25.21 -21.00
N SER A 41 -15.51 24.61 -20.40
CA SER A 41 -16.65 24.07 -21.15
C SER A 41 -17.96 24.77 -20.78
N THR A 42 -18.87 24.84 -21.75
CA THR A 42 -20.28 25.19 -21.51
C THR A 42 -21.02 24.11 -20.71
N LYS A 43 -20.41 22.91 -20.55
CA LYS A 43 -20.96 21.77 -19.82
C LYS A 43 -20.65 21.81 -18.31
N PHE A 44 -21.01 22.91 -17.65
CA PHE A 44 -20.74 23.12 -16.21
C PHE A 44 -21.25 21.95 -15.34
N LYS A 45 -22.48 21.48 -15.57
CA LYS A 45 -23.07 20.35 -14.81
C LYS A 45 -22.22 19.08 -14.90
N LEU A 46 -21.66 18.79 -16.08
CA LEU A 46 -20.81 17.62 -16.29
C LEU A 46 -19.48 17.77 -15.55
N GLY A 47 -18.83 18.93 -15.67
CA GLY A 47 -17.58 19.20 -14.97
C GLY A 47 -17.74 19.09 -13.45
N LEU A 48 -18.85 19.60 -12.90
CA LEU A 48 -19.16 19.52 -11.47
C LEU A 48 -19.27 18.05 -11.02
N VAL A 49 -20.04 17.23 -11.73
CA VAL A 49 -20.22 15.81 -11.41
C VAL A 49 -18.89 15.06 -11.44
N ILE A 50 -18.08 15.26 -12.48
CA ILE A 50 -16.76 14.61 -12.60
C ILE A 50 -15.86 15.00 -11.43
N THR A 51 -15.84 16.28 -11.07
CA THR A 51 -14.97 16.83 -10.01
C THR A 51 -15.37 16.30 -8.64
N VAL A 52 -16.67 16.33 -8.31
CA VAL A 52 -17.19 15.80 -7.05
C VAL A 52 -16.92 14.30 -6.94
N PHE A 53 -17.13 13.55 -8.02
CA PHE A 53 -16.86 12.11 -8.02
C PHE A 53 -15.36 11.81 -7.85
N ALA A 54 -14.48 12.58 -8.51
CA ALA A 54 -13.04 12.46 -8.35
C ALA A 54 -12.60 12.72 -6.91
N LEU A 55 -13.13 13.77 -6.28
CA LEU A 55 -12.86 14.11 -4.88
C LEU A 55 -13.32 13.00 -3.92
N LEU A 56 -14.51 12.44 -4.15
CA LEU A 56 -15.02 11.34 -3.35
C LEU A 56 -14.09 10.12 -3.42
N LEU A 57 -13.69 9.72 -4.63
CA LEU A 57 -12.75 8.61 -4.83
C LEU A 57 -11.39 8.91 -4.18
N PHE A 58 -10.88 10.14 -4.31
CA PHE A 58 -9.62 10.55 -3.69
C PHE A 58 -9.68 10.44 -2.16
N ALA A 59 -10.76 10.92 -1.54
CA ALA A 59 -10.99 10.79 -0.11
C ALA A 59 -10.99 9.31 0.32
N LEU A 60 -11.74 8.45 -0.38
CA LEU A 60 -11.80 7.01 -0.06
C LEU A 60 -10.43 6.33 -0.09
N VAL A 61 -9.58 6.67 -1.06
CA VAL A 61 -8.22 6.12 -1.15
C VAL A 61 -7.34 6.59 0.00
N LEU A 62 -7.43 7.87 0.38
CA LEU A 62 -6.69 8.42 1.52
C LEU A 62 -7.10 7.76 2.84
N PHE A 63 -8.40 7.57 3.07
CA PHE A 63 -8.91 6.99 4.32
C PHE A 63 -8.69 5.48 4.46
N LYS A 64 -8.24 4.79 3.41
CA LYS A 64 -8.16 3.31 3.34
C LYS A 64 -7.38 2.55 4.45
N SER A 65 -6.82 3.11 5.52
CA SER A 65 -5.95 2.41 6.51
C SER A 65 -4.84 1.48 5.93
N SER A 66 -3.90 1.05 6.76
CA SER A 66 -2.97 -0.03 6.36
C SER A 66 -3.66 -1.35 6.62
N LYS A 67 -3.62 -2.24 5.64
CA LYS A 67 -4.18 -3.59 5.75
C LYS A 67 -3.26 -4.55 6.51
N THR A 68 -2.02 -4.16 6.79
CA THR A 68 -1.03 -5.07 7.38
C THR A 68 -0.44 -4.48 8.65
N ARG A 69 -0.42 -5.30 9.69
CA ARG A 69 0.22 -5.05 10.98
C ARG A 69 1.22 -6.15 11.27
N ILE A 70 2.34 -5.79 11.84
CA ILE A 70 3.42 -6.73 12.18
C ILE A 70 3.55 -6.68 13.69
N VAL A 71 3.51 -7.83 14.35
CA VAL A 71 3.60 -7.94 15.81
C VAL A 71 4.88 -8.71 16.14
N PRO A 72 6.03 -8.03 16.27
CA PRO A 72 7.32 -8.71 16.45
C PRO A 72 7.40 -9.47 17.77
N THR A 73 6.75 -8.98 18.83
CA THR A 73 6.72 -9.65 20.15
C THR A 73 6.18 -11.07 20.03
N GLU A 74 5.16 -11.26 19.21
CA GLU A 74 4.47 -12.53 19.00
C GLU A 74 4.92 -13.25 17.72
N LYS A 75 5.94 -12.74 17.03
CA LYS A 75 6.48 -13.28 15.76
C LYS A 75 5.38 -13.57 14.72
N ARG A 76 4.40 -12.65 14.59
CA ARG A 76 3.24 -12.80 13.69
C ARG A 76 2.98 -11.56 12.85
N VAL A 77 2.45 -11.77 11.65
CA VAL A 77 1.89 -10.74 10.77
C VAL A 77 0.37 -10.89 10.76
N GLN A 78 -0.33 -9.78 10.93
CA GLN A 78 -1.78 -9.70 10.83
C GLN A 78 -2.15 -8.93 9.56
N ILE A 79 -2.93 -9.58 8.70
CA ILE A 79 -3.43 -9.01 7.45
C ILE A 79 -4.94 -8.83 7.61
N ASP A 80 -5.36 -7.58 7.76
CA ASP A 80 -6.75 -7.17 7.74
C ASP A 80 -7.30 -7.30 6.31
N THR A 81 -8.33 -8.12 6.16
CA THR A 81 -9.00 -8.35 4.87
C THR A 81 -9.81 -7.14 4.43
N GLY A 82 -10.16 -6.24 5.36
CA GLY A 82 -11.04 -5.10 5.15
C GLY A 82 -12.52 -5.49 5.05
N ILE A 83 -12.87 -6.73 5.37
CA ILE A 83 -14.25 -7.22 5.40
C ILE A 83 -14.81 -6.99 6.80
N ARG A 84 -15.89 -6.20 6.90
CA ARG A 84 -16.53 -5.85 8.16
C ARG A 84 -16.97 -7.13 8.89
N GLY A 85 -16.51 -7.30 10.14
CA GLY A 85 -16.85 -8.44 10.99
C GLY A 85 -15.96 -9.68 10.82
N GLN A 86 -15.01 -9.67 9.88
CA GLN A 86 -13.99 -10.72 9.82
C GLN A 86 -12.78 -10.37 10.66
N GLN A 87 -12.24 -11.36 11.36
CA GLN A 87 -10.98 -11.20 12.07
C GLN A 87 -9.81 -11.11 11.07
N PRO A 88 -8.77 -10.33 11.38
CA PRO A 88 -7.56 -10.29 10.57
C PRO A 88 -6.95 -11.68 10.44
N ILE A 89 -6.49 -12.02 9.24
CA ILE A 89 -5.79 -13.28 9.00
C ILE A 89 -4.41 -13.16 9.65
N GLN A 90 -4.04 -14.14 10.47
CA GLN A 90 -2.77 -14.15 11.18
C GLN A 90 -1.85 -15.19 10.57
N TYR A 91 -0.60 -14.80 10.34
CA TYR A 91 0.47 -15.67 9.85
C TYR A 91 1.67 -15.57 10.77
N GLN A 92 2.30 -16.69 11.10
CA GLN A 92 3.56 -16.69 11.83
C GLN A 92 4.72 -16.32 10.91
N PHE A 93 5.81 -15.80 11.47
CA PHE A 93 7.00 -15.47 10.68
C PHE A 93 7.62 -16.68 9.99
N SER A 94 7.44 -17.89 10.54
CA SER A 94 7.86 -19.16 9.94
C SER A 94 7.12 -19.50 8.65
N GLU A 95 5.92 -18.95 8.43
CA GLU A 95 5.11 -19.18 7.23
C GLU A 95 5.45 -18.18 6.11
N ILE A 96 6.33 -17.21 6.37
CA ILE A 96 6.76 -16.19 5.42
C ILE A 96 7.95 -16.70 4.63
N ASP A 97 7.76 -16.91 3.33
CA ASP A 97 8.83 -17.28 2.37
C ASP A 97 9.77 -16.09 2.12
N GLY A 98 9.21 -14.88 2.11
CA GLY A 98 9.96 -13.65 1.95
C GLY A 98 9.11 -12.50 1.41
N PHE A 99 9.80 -11.42 1.05
CA PHE A 99 9.19 -10.22 0.49
C PHE A 99 9.63 -10.00 -0.96
N HIS A 100 8.67 -9.77 -1.84
CA HIS A 100 8.91 -9.56 -3.27
C HIS A 100 8.43 -8.18 -3.71
N ILE A 101 9.30 -7.46 -4.40
CA ILE A 101 8.94 -6.18 -5.02
C ILE A 101 8.60 -6.46 -6.48
N HIS A 102 7.38 -6.13 -6.87
CA HIS A 102 6.98 -6.07 -8.26
C HIS A 102 7.11 -4.64 -8.77
N LEU A 103 7.81 -4.46 -9.88
CA LEU A 103 8.00 -3.16 -10.52
C LEU A 103 7.15 -3.09 -11.78
N ILE A 104 6.29 -2.08 -11.86
CA ILE A 104 5.62 -1.69 -13.10
C ILE A 104 6.54 -0.69 -13.79
N GLN A 105 6.96 -1.02 -15.00
CA GLN A 105 7.88 -0.22 -15.80
C GLN A 105 7.21 0.26 -17.09
N THR A 106 7.65 1.40 -17.61
CA THR A 106 7.29 1.83 -18.97
C THR A 106 7.96 0.95 -20.02
N LYS A 107 7.55 1.08 -21.28
CA LYS A 107 8.27 0.48 -22.43
C LYS A 107 9.74 0.93 -22.53
N PHE A 108 10.11 2.05 -21.90
CA PHE A 108 11.47 2.58 -21.85
C PHE A 108 12.27 2.11 -20.61
N GLY A 109 11.74 1.17 -19.82
CA GLY A 109 12.42 0.62 -18.64
C GLY A 109 12.40 1.51 -17.40
N LEU A 110 11.71 2.66 -17.43
CA LEU A 110 11.59 3.54 -16.26
C LEU A 110 10.52 3.00 -15.30
N PRO A 111 10.84 2.82 -14.00
CA PRO A 111 9.88 2.32 -13.03
C PRO A 111 8.83 3.39 -12.71
N LEU A 112 7.57 3.07 -12.97
CA LEU A 112 6.41 3.91 -12.65
C LEU A 112 5.88 3.64 -11.25
N HIS A 113 5.93 2.37 -10.84
CA HIS A 113 5.30 1.92 -9.62
C HIS A 113 6.03 0.71 -9.07
N ALA A 114 6.10 0.63 -7.75
CA ALA A 114 6.63 -0.51 -7.03
C ALA A 114 5.59 -0.98 -6.01
N THR A 115 5.30 -2.27 -6.04
CA THR A 115 4.39 -2.92 -5.09
C THR A 115 5.14 -3.99 -4.33
N LEU A 116 5.10 -3.92 -3.01
CA LEU A 116 5.69 -4.89 -2.10
C LEU A 116 4.64 -5.93 -1.73
N TYR A 117 4.99 -7.19 -1.97
CA TYR A 117 4.19 -8.36 -1.62
C TYR A 117 4.90 -9.16 -0.54
N ILE A 118 4.13 -9.65 0.42
CA ILE A 118 4.55 -10.74 1.30
C ILE A 118 4.17 -12.06 0.63
N GLN A 119 5.13 -12.97 0.51
CA GLN A 119 4.91 -14.31 0.00
C GLN A 119 4.84 -15.28 1.17
N LEU A 120 3.77 -16.07 1.20
CA LEU A 120 3.48 -17.02 2.26
C LEU A 120 3.52 -18.43 1.68
N THR A 121 4.17 -19.34 2.41
CA THR A 121 4.22 -20.76 2.10
C THR A 121 3.17 -21.45 2.95
N GLN A 122 1.98 -21.66 2.37
CA GLN A 122 0.90 -22.38 3.05
C GLN A 122 0.58 -23.64 2.25
N ALA A 123 0.88 -24.82 2.83
CA ALA A 123 0.45 -26.13 2.36
C ALA A 123 0.38 -26.25 0.82
N GLU A 124 1.55 -26.19 0.18
CA GLU A 124 1.78 -26.32 -1.28
C GLU A 124 1.37 -25.14 -2.18
N GLN A 125 0.65 -24.13 -1.69
CA GLN A 125 0.28 -22.94 -2.49
C GLN A 125 1.00 -21.66 -2.03
N LYS A 126 1.66 -20.99 -2.98
CA LYS A 126 2.26 -19.66 -2.77
C LYS A 126 1.19 -18.57 -2.84
N LYS A 127 0.78 -18.04 -1.69
CA LYS A 127 -0.11 -16.86 -1.63
C LYS A 127 0.72 -15.58 -1.54
N ARG A 128 0.26 -14.53 -2.24
CA ARG A 128 0.88 -13.20 -2.21
C ARG A 128 -0.12 -12.18 -1.73
N TYR A 129 0.25 -11.42 -0.71
CA TYR A 129 -0.55 -10.29 -0.22
C TYR A 129 0.21 -8.99 -0.42
N GLU A 130 -0.47 -7.99 -1.00
CA GLU A 130 0.10 -6.64 -1.10
C GLU A 130 0.16 -6.04 0.31
N ILE A 131 1.36 -5.61 0.71
CA ILE A 131 1.60 -4.99 2.01
C ILE A 131 1.94 -3.51 1.90
N GLY A 132 2.37 -3.05 0.73
CA GLY A 132 2.64 -1.64 0.46
C GLY A 132 2.87 -1.38 -1.01
N SER A 133 2.65 -0.13 -1.42
CA SER A 133 2.90 0.28 -2.80
C SER A 133 3.31 1.75 -2.86
N SER A 134 4.17 2.09 -3.82
CA SER A 134 4.79 3.42 -3.95
C SER A 134 5.12 3.77 -5.40
N LEU A 135 5.11 5.07 -5.73
CA LEU A 135 5.74 5.57 -6.97
C LEU A 135 7.27 5.49 -6.92
N ARG A 136 7.89 5.37 -5.74
CA ARG A 136 9.34 5.35 -5.58
C ARG A 136 9.82 3.93 -5.25
N PRO A 137 10.49 3.23 -6.19
CA PRO A 137 11.01 1.88 -5.95
C PRO A 137 11.91 1.79 -4.71
N LYS A 138 12.78 2.79 -4.51
CA LYS A 138 13.68 2.87 -3.35
C LYS A 138 12.92 2.88 -2.02
N SER A 139 11.70 3.42 -1.97
CA SER A 139 10.89 3.41 -0.76
C SER A 139 10.40 2.00 -0.42
N MET A 140 10.03 1.20 -1.43
CA MET A 140 9.61 -0.20 -1.21
C MET A 140 10.81 -1.11 -0.92
N GLN A 141 11.99 -0.82 -1.48
CA GLN A 141 13.24 -1.49 -1.12
C GLN A 141 13.60 -1.27 0.34
N ARG A 142 13.61 -0.02 0.80
CA ARG A 142 13.84 0.29 2.22
C ARG A 142 12.81 -0.34 3.13
N LEU A 143 11.52 -0.27 2.78
CA LEU A 143 10.49 -0.95 3.55
C LEU A 143 10.77 -2.47 3.64
N ARG A 144 11.17 -3.11 2.54
CA ARG A 144 11.56 -4.52 2.54
C ARG A 144 12.74 -4.79 3.50
N GLU A 145 13.79 -3.97 3.44
CA GLU A 145 14.96 -4.09 4.32
C GLU A 145 14.56 -3.95 5.80
N GLU A 146 13.76 -2.94 6.14
CA GLU A 146 13.24 -2.74 7.51
C GLU A 146 12.42 -3.95 7.99
N LEU A 147 11.64 -4.57 7.09
CA LEU A 147 10.86 -5.77 7.40
C LEU A 147 11.73 -7.01 7.59
N GLU A 148 12.73 -7.21 6.72
CA GLU A 148 13.70 -8.29 6.84
C GLU A 148 14.53 -8.15 8.10
N GLU A 149 14.92 -6.94 8.49
CA GLU A 149 15.62 -6.66 9.75
C GLU A 149 14.78 -7.05 10.96
N ILE A 150 13.49 -6.70 11.00
CA ILE A 150 12.57 -7.08 12.09
C ILE A 150 12.42 -8.61 12.20
N MET A 151 12.42 -9.31 11.06
CA MET A 151 12.32 -10.78 11.05
C MET A 151 13.66 -11.45 11.41
N SER A 152 14.78 -10.86 10.99
CA SER A 152 16.13 -11.42 11.19
C SER A 152 16.69 -11.16 12.58
N ASN A 153 16.41 -10.00 13.19
CA ASN A 153 16.94 -9.58 14.49
C ASN A 153 16.31 -10.32 15.69
N LYS A 154 15.76 -11.52 15.43
CA LYS A 154 15.11 -12.41 16.42
C LYS A 154 15.40 -13.90 16.21
N LYS A 155 16.35 -14.23 15.31
CA LYS A 155 17.11 -15.50 15.39
C LYS A 155 18.17 -15.37 16.46
#